data_AF-A0A6V8SJ58-F1
#
_entry.id   AF-A0A6V8SJ58-F1
#
_cell.length_a   1.000
_cell.length_b   1.000
_cell.length_c   1.000
_cell.angle_alpha   90.00
_cell.angle_beta   90.00
_cell.angle_gamma   90.00
#
_symmetry.space_group_name_H-M   'P 1'
#
loop_
_entity.id
_entity.type
_entity.pdbx_description
1 polymer ?
#
loop_
_entity_poly.entity_id
_entity_poly.type
_entity_poly.pdbx_seq_one_letter_code
_entity_poly.pdbx_strand_id
1 'polypeptide(L)'
;MNISKVYKLIILTTVVFVLAGCSSSSINLKKDYRIKSSKDINFYITTDLHYLSKSLTDNGVAFQKFVASGDGKELEEIDPITEAFTSNIKVKKPDILIISGDLTSNGEKQSHLDLAKKLKTIEESGTSVYVIPGNHDILNPYARGFKGDNQYVTDYITAKDFSQIYSDFGYDEAISKDEDSLSYLATPSEDVWLLMLDTNKYKSNVSLGAPQLGGELSSKTLNWIKKCSDLAKEKGANIITVMHHNILDHSEIVRKGFTIDNNETVLKNFKDNNLNLVLSGHIHIQDIASDNKDKPELYDIATNSLATYPHQYGILKYSAQDNSYTYNTTKVDVEGWAKNNGIVDEKLNNFTKYSEDYFGNFAYNMISKHFTVTDNYSDAEIKLMSETMKTLNLRYFAGTENLNSKDVINSEGFKLLTNSSEGFFKNYVQSISSDKDTDDNNLYIKIHNNFSKSN
;
A
#
# COMPACT_ATOMS: atom_id res chain seq x y z
N MET A 1 -84.18 -47.22 -20.29
CA MET A 1 -84.52 -47.24 -18.84
C MET A 1 -83.43 -46.46 -18.11
N ASN A 2 -83.82 -45.30 -17.56
CA ASN A 2 -83.16 -44.35 -16.62
C ASN A 2 -81.65 -44.08 -16.77
N ILE A 3 -81.17 -42.91 -17.22
CA ILE A 3 -81.34 -41.52 -16.74
C ILE A 3 -80.94 -41.34 -15.27
N SER A 4 -79.81 -40.68 -15.00
CA SER A 4 -79.77 -39.29 -14.51
C SER A 4 -78.33 -38.82 -14.25
N LYS A 5 -77.80 -37.89 -15.05
CA LYS A 5 -77.79 -36.41 -14.91
C LYS A 5 -76.66 -35.89 -13.99
N VAL A 6 -75.59 -35.30 -14.53
CA VAL A 6 -75.36 -33.90 -15.03
C VAL A 6 -74.81 -32.98 -13.93
N TYR A 7 -73.69 -32.29 -14.25
CA TYR A 7 -73.40 -30.83 -14.15
C TYR A 7 -71.91 -30.61 -13.81
N LYS A 8 -71.11 -30.13 -14.78
CA LYS A 8 -70.61 -28.73 -14.97
C LYS A 8 -69.63 -28.32 -13.86
N LEU A 9 -68.54 -27.60 -14.06
CA LEU A 9 -67.81 -26.94 -15.16
C LEU A 9 -66.68 -26.22 -14.40
N ILE A 10 -65.50 -26.02 -15.00
CA ILE A 10 -64.73 -24.75 -15.02
C ILE A 10 -63.25 -25.05 -15.28
N ILE A 11 -62.80 -24.45 -16.38
CA ILE A 11 -61.44 -24.31 -16.87
C ILE A 11 -60.65 -23.40 -15.92
N LEU A 12 -59.42 -23.77 -15.57
CA LEU A 12 -58.41 -22.76 -15.26
C LEU A 12 -56.99 -23.21 -15.65
N THR A 13 -56.51 -22.59 -16.72
CA THR A 13 -55.13 -22.53 -17.17
C THR A 13 -54.23 -22.11 -16.00
N THR A 14 -53.25 -22.94 -15.62
CA THR A 14 -52.20 -22.51 -14.68
C THR A 14 -50.88 -22.44 -15.44
N VAL A 15 -50.51 -21.20 -15.76
CA VAL A 15 -49.15 -20.81 -16.15
C VAL A 15 -48.29 -20.96 -14.91
N VAL A 16 -47.35 -21.90 -14.94
CA VAL A 16 -46.33 -22.03 -13.88
C VAL A 16 -45.23 -21.03 -14.19
N PHE A 17 -45.22 -19.92 -13.45
CA PHE A 17 -44.07 -19.03 -13.38
C PHE A 17 -42.94 -19.76 -12.65
N VAL A 18 -41.86 -20.07 -13.37
CA VAL A 18 -40.57 -20.42 -12.77
C VAL A 18 -39.94 -19.12 -12.28
N LEU A 19 -40.16 -18.79 -11.00
CA LEU A 19 -39.34 -17.80 -10.31
C LEU A 19 -37.99 -18.46 -10.01
N ALA A 20 -37.02 -18.24 -10.89
CA ALA A 20 -35.62 -18.41 -10.54
C ALA A 20 -35.27 -17.35 -9.49
N GLY A 21 -35.31 -17.74 -8.23
CA GLY A 21 -34.78 -16.92 -7.14
C GLY A 21 -33.27 -16.80 -7.33
N CYS A 22 -32.80 -15.62 -7.73
CA CYS A 22 -31.41 -15.23 -7.52
C CYS A 22 -31.12 -15.39 -6.03
N SER A 23 -30.18 -16.28 -5.68
CA SER A 23 -29.64 -16.36 -4.33
C SER A 23 -28.88 -15.06 -4.04
N SER A 24 -29.55 -14.06 -3.47
CA SER A 24 -28.87 -13.01 -2.75
C SER A 24 -28.22 -13.67 -1.54
N SER A 25 -26.90 -13.82 -1.59
CA SER A 25 -26.08 -14.06 -0.41
C SER A 25 -26.43 -13.01 0.63
N SER A 26 -27.20 -13.39 1.66
CA SER A 26 -27.64 -12.50 2.72
C SER A 26 -26.41 -12.03 3.49
N ILE A 27 -26.07 -10.75 3.33
CA ILE A 27 -24.99 -10.10 4.09
C ILE A 27 -25.42 -10.10 5.56
N ASN A 28 -24.67 -10.83 6.38
CA ASN A 28 -25.01 -11.03 7.78
C ASN A 28 -24.54 -9.84 8.62
N LEU A 29 -25.33 -8.76 8.65
CA LEU A 29 -25.08 -7.54 9.42
C LEU A 29 -25.33 -7.70 10.94
N LYS A 30 -24.87 -8.81 11.54
CA LYS A 30 -24.82 -8.94 12.99
C LYS A 30 -23.38 -8.76 13.47
N LYS A 31 -22.94 -7.52 13.63
CA LYS A 31 -21.73 -7.20 14.40
C LYS A 31 -21.96 -6.01 15.31
N ASP A 32 -21.54 -6.18 16.55
CA ASP A 32 -21.31 -5.11 17.50
C ASP A 32 -20.08 -4.35 16.99
N TYR A 33 -20.28 -3.22 16.29
CA TYR A 33 -19.16 -2.42 15.78
C TYR A 33 -18.21 -2.08 16.93
N ARG A 34 -16.90 -2.32 16.73
CA ARG A 34 -15.87 -2.05 17.74
C ARG A 34 -15.86 -0.56 18.11
N ILE A 35 -15.97 0.29 17.10
CA ILE A 35 -16.03 1.75 17.26
C ILE A 35 -17.45 2.23 16.94
N LYS A 36 -18.11 2.84 17.92
CA LYS A 36 -19.46 3.40 17.78
C LYS A 36 -19.45 4.70 17.01
N SER A 37 -20.59 5.04 16.41
CA SER A 37 -20.77 6.29 15.68
C SER A 37 -20.44 7.53 16.54
N SER A 38 -20.08 8.62 15.87
CA SER A 38 -19.72 9.91 16.47
C SER A 38 -18.43 9.89 17.29
N LYS A 39 -17.52 8.95 16.97
CA LYS A 39 -16.18 8.87 17.56
C LYS A 39 -15.13 9.20 16.52
N ASP A 40 -14.14 10.00 16.94
CA ASP A 40 -12.94 10.18 16.15
C ASP A 40 -12.17 8.87 16.07
N ILE A 41 -11.48 8.66 14.95
CA ILE A 41 -10.73 7.42 14.68
C ILE A 41 -9.33 7.78 14.23
N ASN A 42 -8.33 7.19 14.88
CA ASN A 42 -6.93 7.33 14.52
C ASN A 42 -6.45 6.07 13.79
N PHE A 43 -6.04 6.24 12.55
CA PHE A 43 -5.48 5.20 11.71
C PHE A 43 -3.98 5.41 11.59
N TYR A 44 -3.20 4.35 11.73
CA TYR A 44 -1.83 4.29 11.23
C TYR A 44 -1.84 3.52 9.91
N ILE A 45 -1.10 4.03 8.93
CA ILE A 45 -1.06 3.51 7.56
C ILE A 45 0.39 3.23 7.21
N THR A 46 0.69 2.02 6.79
CA THR A 46 2.00 1.65 6.28
C THR A 46 1.86 0.73 5.07
N THR A 47 2.97 0.47 4.40
CA THR A 47 3.04 -0.32 3.18
C THR A 47 4.47 -0.79 2.97
N ASP A 48 4.65 -1.80 2.12
CA ASP A 48 5.96 -2.17 1.58
C ASP A 48 6.98 -2.40 2.70
N LEU A 49 6.60 -3.23 3.68
CA LEU A 49 7.49 -3.66 4.75
C LEU A 49 8.64 -4.49 4.16
N HIS A 50 8.38 -5.24 3.09
CA HIS A 50 9.36 -6.15 2.50
C HIS A 50 10.05 -7.03 3.56
N TYR A 51 9.29 -7.46 4.58
CA TYR A 51 9.85 -8.14 5.75
C TYR A 51 10.55 -9.43 5.33
N LEU A 52 11.79 -9.60 5.79
CA LEU A 52 12.54 -10.84 5.65
C LEU A 52 12.77 -11.42 7.04
N SER A 53 12.32 -12.65 7.27
CA SER A 53 12.55 -13.33 8.55
C SER A 53 14.06 -13.44 8.83
N LYS A 54 14.46 -13.08 10.05
CA LYS A 54 15.83 -13.28 10.56
C LYS A 54 16.34 -14.72 10.41
N SER A 55 15.43 -15.70 10.37
CA SER A 55 15.81 -17.11 10.20
C SER A 55 16.24 -17.47 8.78
N LEU A 56 15.94 -16.61 7.80
CA LEU A 56 16.24 -16.82 6.38
C LEU A 56 17.55 -16.17 5.94
N THR A 57 18.28 -15.52 6.83
CA THR A 57 19.57 -14.90 6.50
C THR A 57 20.54 -15.04 7.66
N ASP A 58 21.82 -15.30 7.36
CA ASP A 58 22.93 -15.22 8.30
C ASP A 58 23.72 -13.91 8.17
N ASN A 59 23.18 -12.94 7.42
CA ASN A 59 23.85 -11.70 7.01
C ASN A 59 25.20 -11.93 6.29
N GLY A 60 25.39 -13.13 5.72
CA GLY A 60 26.59 -13.50 4.97
C GLY A 60 26.70 -12.83 3.60
N VAL A 61 27.75 -13.20 2.87
CA VAL A 61 28.12 -12.63 1.57
C VAL A 61 26.98 -12.69 0.55
N ALA A 62 26.19 -13.76 0.51
CA ALA A 62 25.07 -13.89 -0.42
C ALA A 62 23.99 -12.84 -0.17
N PHE A 63 23.65 -12.61 1.11
CA PHE A 63 22.66 -11.63 1.51
C PHE A 63 23.15 -10.21 1.22
N GLN A 64 24.40 -9.92 1.59
CA GLN A 64 25.00 -8.60 1.34
C GLN A 64 25.04 -8.26 -0.16
N LYS A 65 25.34 -9.25 -1.03
CA LYS A 65 25.24 -9.08 -2.49
C LYS A 65 23.81 -8.80 -2.96
N PHE A 66 22.83 -9.52 -2.40
CA PHE A 66 21.42 -9.33 -2.72
C PHE A 66 20.95 -7.93 -2.36
N VAL A 67 21.21 -7.48 -1.13
CA VAL A 67 20.89 -6.12 -0.65
C VAL A 67 21.57 -5.06 -1.50
N ALA A 68 22.87 -5.19 -1.78
CA ALA A 68 23.62 -4.23 -2.60
C ALA A 68 23.16 -4.15 -4.06
N SER A 69 22.48 -5.19 -4.57
CA SER A 69 21.89 -5.21 -5.91
C SER A 69 20.42 -4.79 -5.95
N GLY A 70 19.82 -4.52 -4.78
CA GLY A 70 18.44 -4.11 -4.64
C GLY A 70 18.17 -2.66 -5.03
N ASP A 71 16.96 -2.22 -4.76
CA ASP A 71 16.38 -0.92 -5.10
C ASP A 71 16.46 0.11 -3.96
N GLY A 72 17.41 -0.07 -3.02
CA GLY A 72 17.60 0.83 -1.88
C GLY A 72 16.82 0.46 -0.62
N LYS A 73 16.12 -0.68 -0.59
CA LYS A 73 15.53 -1.23 0.65
C LYS A 73 16.60 -1.56 1.69
N GLU A 74 16.33 -1.22 2.94
CA GLU A 74 17.18 -1.51 4.11
C GLU A 74 16.87 -2.89 4.70
N LEU A 75 16.97 -3.94 3.87
CA LEU A 75 16.63 -5.31 4.29
C LEU A 75 17.53 -5.86 5.41
N GLU A 76 18.75 -5.33 5.57
CA GLU A 76 19.62 -5.71 6.70
C GLU A 76 19.01 -5.30 8.05
N GLU A 77 18.35 -4.14 8.07
CA GLU A 77 17.78 -3.54 9.29
C GLU A 77 16.25 -3.67 9.35
N ILE A 78 15.63 -4.45 8.45
CA ILE A 78 14.16 -4.48 8.35
C ILE A 78 13.46 -5.04 9.60
N ASP A 79 14.09 -6.01 10.28
CA ASP A 79 13.52 -6.52 11.54
C ASP A 79 13.60 -5.48 12.68
N PRO A 80 14.74 -4.82 12.96
CA PRO A 80 14.78 -3.65 13.83
C PRO A 80 13.77 -2.54 13.48
N ILE A 81 13.62 -2.18 12.20
CA ILE A 81 12.63 -1.19 11.75
C ILE A 81 11.21 -1.65 12.10
N THR A 82 10.88 -2.91 11.80
CA THR A 82 9.55 -3.49 12.08
C THR A 82 9.28 -3.60 13.58
N GLU A 83 10.29 -3.93 14.40
CA GLU A 83 10.20 -3.96 15.87
C GLU A 83 9.98 -2.58 16.47
N ALA A 84 10.68 -1.56 15.97
CA ALA A 84 10.50 -0.18 16.39
C ALA A 84 9.09 0.33 16.06
N PHE A 85 8.62 0.07 14.83
CA PHE A 85 7.26 0.42 14.40
C PHE A 85 6.19 -0.30 15.25
N THR A 86 6.32 -1.61 15.42
CA THR A 86 5.42 -2.42 16.25
C THR A 86 5.38 -1.93 17.70
N SER A 87 6.55 -1.60 18.26
CA SER A 87 6.66 -1.07 19.63
C SER A 87 6.00 0.30 19.76
N ASN A 88 6.17 1.17 18.78
CA ASN A 88 5.54 2.48 18.75
C ASN A 88 4.01 2.35 18.74
N ILE A 89 3.45 1.48 17.90
CA ILE A 89 2.00 1.23 17.85
C ILE A 89 1.46 0.74 19.19
N LYS A 90 2.14 -0.20 19.86
CA LYS A 90 1.71 -0.69 21.18
C LYS A 90 1.65 0.39 22.25
N VAL A 91 2.49 1.44 22.11
CA VAL A 91 2.52 2.60 23.03
C VAL A 91 1.46 3.63 22.64
N LYS A 92 1.37 3.97 21.35
CA LYS A 92 0.48 5.02 20.84
C LYS A 92 -0.97 4.58 20.73
N LYS A 93 -1.19 3.28 20.52
CA LYS A 93 -2.48 2.59 20.39
C LYS A 93 -3.43 3.33 19.45
N PRO A 94 -3.08 3.47 18.14
CA PRO A 94 -4.07 3.88 17.16
C PRO A 94 -5.24 2.89 17.18
N ASP A 95 -6.42 3.35 16.80
CA ASP A 95 -7.61 2.49 16.75
C ASP A 95 -7.41 1.39 15.70
N ILE A 96 -6.79 1.77 14.56
CA ILE A 96 -6.65 0.92 13.38
C ILE A 96 -5.23 1.04 12.80
N LEU A 97 -4.67 -0.10 12.38
CA LEU A 97 -3.49 -0.20 11.52
C LEU A 97 -3.89 -0.77 10.16
N ILE A 98 -3.48 -0.11 9.08
CA ILE A 98 -3.65 -0.56 7.69
C ILE A 98 -2.28 -0.87 7.10
N ILE A 99 -2.15 -2.03 6.44
CA ILE A 99 -0.96 -2.41 5.65
C ILE A 99 -1.37 -2.69 4.20
N SER A 100 -0.99 -1.81 3.27
CA SER A 100 -1.42 -1.83 1.87
C SER A 100 -0.52 -2.66 0.94
N GLY A 101 -0.07 -3.83 1.38
CA GLY A 101 0.69 -4.76 0.54
C GLY A 101 2.20 -4.74 0.73
N ASP A 102 2.85 -5.64 -0.01
CA ASP A 102 4.27 -5.98 0.07
C ASP A 102 4.74 -6.18 1.50
N LEU A 103 4.06 -7.13 2.15
CA LEU A 103 4.31 -7.49 3.55
C LEU A 103 5.70 -8.14 3.68
N THR A 104 6.12 -8.91 2.69
CA THR A 104 7.36 -9.70 2.71
C THR A 104 8.28 -9.37 1.54
N SER A 105 9.57 -9.70 1.68
CA SER A 105 10.58 -9.36 0.66
C SER A 105 10.30 -10.04 -0.69
N ASN A 106 10.14 -11.38 -0.70
CA ASN A 106 9.75 -12.13 -1.90
C ASN A 106 8.79 -13.28 -1.58
N GLY A 107 7.83 -13.07 -0.68
CA GLY A 107 6.75 -14.02 -0.44
C GLY A 107 7.16 -15.25 0.36
N GLU A 108 8.27 -15.18 1.10
CA GLU A 108 8.74 -16.34 1.86
C GLU A 108 7.75 -16.69 2.97
N LYS A 109 7.35 -17.95 3.03
CA LYS A 109 6.39 -18.44 4.02
C LYS A 109 6.81 -18.13 5.45
N GLN A 110 8.11 -18.27 5.76
CA GLN A 110 8.62 -17.98 7.09
C GLN A 110 8.57 -16.48 7.42
N SER A 111 8.81 -15.59 6.45
CA SER A 111 8.63 -14.14 6.60
C SER A 111 7.17 -13.80 6.92
N HIS A 112 6.21 -14.40 6.19
CA HIS A 112 4.78 -14.21 6.47
C HIS A 112 4.40 -14.65 7.90
N LEU A 113 4.83 -15.84 8.31
CA LEU A 113 4.53 -16.39 9.63
C LEU A 113 5.11 -15.54 10.77
N ASP A 114 6.34 -15.03 10.61
CA ASP A 114 6.98 -14.22 11.64
C ASP A 114 6.40 -12.81 11.70
N LEU A 115 6.05 -12.21 10.55
CA LEU A 115 5.34 -10.94 10.53
C LEU A 115 3.95 -11.06 11.17
N ALA A 116 3.18 -12.12 10.86
CA ALA A 116 1.88 -12.36 11.45
C ALA A 116 1.94 -12.46 13.00
N LYS A 117 3.01 -13.03 13.57
CA LYS A 117 3.21 -13.00 15.03
C LYS A 117 3.38 -11.58 15.57
N LYS A 118 4.15 -10.72 14.87
CA LYS A 118 4.31 -9.32 15.28
C LYS A 118 2.97 -8.57 15.22
N LEU A 119 2.20 -8.75 14.13
CA LEU A 119 0.86 -8.15 13.98
C LEU A 119 -0.11 -8.63 15.06
N LYS A 120 -0.07 -9.91 15.44
CA LYS A 120 -0.88 -10.42 16.55
C LYS A 120 -0.60 -9.67 17.86
N THR A 121 0.67 -9.38 18.15
CA THR A 121 1.00 -8.61 19.36
C THR A 121 0.53 -7.15 19.30
N ILE A 122 0.27 -6.60 18.12
CA ILE A 122 -0.35 -5.29 17.94
C ILE A 122 -1.84 -5.38 18.31
N GLU A 123 -2.56 -6.39 17.82
CA GLU A 123 -3.98 -6.59 18.17
C GLU A 123 -4.18 -6.83 19.67
N GLU A 124 -3.33 -7.63 20.29
CA GLU A 124 -3.33 -7.86 21.73
C GLU A 124 -3.14 -6.56 22.55
N SER A 125 -2.60 -5.50 21.95
CA SER A 125 -2.45 -4.18 22.59
C SER A 125 -3.66 -3.26 22.47
N GLY A 126 -4.63 -3.63 21.62
CA GLY A 126 -5.91 -2.94 21.41
C GLY A 126 -6.13 -2.30 20.03
N THR A 127 -5.15 -2.36 19.14
CA THR A 127 -5.23 -1.80 17.76
C THR A 127 -5.77 -2.86 16.79
N SER A 128 -6.80 -2.57 16.01
CA SER A 128 -7.28 -3.51 14.97
C SER A 128 -6.38 -3.46 13.73
N VAL A 129 -6.01 -4.61 13.15
CA VAL A 129 -5.10 -4.64 12.00
C VAL A 129 -5.84 -5.12 10.74
N TYR A 130 -5.61 -4.46 9.60
CA TYR A 130 -6.16 -4.84 8.30
C TYR A 130 -5.06 -4.87 7.24
N VAL A 131 -4.95 -6.00 6.54
CA VAL A 131 -3.91 -6.20 5.52
C VAL A 131 -4.48 -6.63 4.17
N ILE A 132 -3.77 -6.31 3.10
CA ILE A 132 -3.91 -6.88 1.75
C ILE A 132 -2.53 -7.30 1.25
N PRO A 133 -2.41 -8.22 0.28
CA PRO A 133 -1.12 -8.55 -0.32
C PRO A 133 -0.61 -7.44 -1.26
N GLY A 134 0.70 -7.43 -1.50
CA GLY A 134 1.31 -6.76 -2.66
C GLY A 134 1.85 -7.75 -3.69
N ASN A 135 2.57 -7.25 -4.69
CA ASN A 135 3.01 -8.08 -5.81
C ASN A 135 4.15 -9.04 -5.42
N HIS A 136 4.80 -8.84 -4.27
CA HIS A 136 5.86 -9.70 -3.76
C HIS A 136 5.37 -10.89 -2.92
N ASP A 137 4.13 -10.87 -2.42
CA ASP A 137 3.72 -11.75 -1.32
C ASP A 137 3.28 -13.17 -1.75
N ILE A 138 2.62 -13.30 -2.90
CA ILE A 138 1.89 -14.54 -3.24
C ILE A 138 2.48 -15.23 -4.47
N LEU A 139 2.65 -16.56 -4.35
CA LEU A 139 3.16 -17.42 -5.42
C LEU A 139 4.47 -16.90 -6.03
N ASN A 140 5.33 -16.29 -5.21
CA ASN A 140 6.53 -15.62 -5.70
C ASN A 140 7.69 -16.63 -5.87
N PRO A 141 8.12 -16.96 -7.10
CA PRO A 141 9.18 -17.92 -7.35
C PRO A 141 10.58 -17.40 -6.95
N TYR A 142 10.68 -16.13 -6.55
CA TYR A 142 11.90 -15.51 -6.03
C TYR A 142 12.08 -15.67 -4.52
N ALA A 143 11.21 -16.39 -3.81
CA ALA A 143 11.40 -16.69 -2.39
C ALA A 143 12.76 -17.38 -2.14
N ARG A 144 13.66 -16.70 -1.42
CA ARG A 144 15.02 -17.19 -1.12
C ARG A 144 15.38 -17.00 0.35
N GLY A 145 16.24 -17.90 0.84
CA GLY A 145 17.07 -17.66 2.01
C GLY A 145 18.54 -17.57 1.63
N PHE A 146 19.36 -17.12 2.58
CA PHE A 146 20.76 -16.77 2.39
C PHE A 146 21.62 -17.44 3.47
N LYS A 147 22.70 -18.10 3.04
CA LYS A 147 23.67 -18.71 3.96
C LYS A 147 25.08 -18.69 3.38
N GLY A 148 26.02 -18.07 4.08
CA GLY A 148 27.39 -17.88 3.63
C GLY A 148 27.42 -17.11 2.31
N ASP A 149 27.94 -17.75 1.26
CA ASP A 149 28.04 -17.23 -0.09
C ASP A 149 26.95 -17.74 -1.06
N ASN A 150 25.97 -18.50 -0.57
CA ASN A 150 24.91 -19.08 -1.38
C ASN A 150 23.50 -18.55 -1.04
N GLN A 151 22.64 -18.49 -2.06
CA GLN A 151 21.19 -18.39 -1.90
C GLN A 151 20.57 -19.79 -2.03
N TYR A 152 19.49 -20.06 -1.28
CA TYR A 152 18.72 -21.29 -1.39
C TYR A 152 17.23 -20.98 -1.58
N VAL A 153 16.53 -21.85 -2.29
CA VAL A 153 15.07 -21.73 -2.48
C VAL A 153 14.38 -22.03 -1.15
N THR A 154 13.40 -21.21 -0.79
CA THR A 154 12.49 -21.45 0.34
C THR A 154 11.04 -21.44 -0.15
N ASP A 155 10.14 -22.00 0.66
CA ASP A 155 8.72 -22.04 0.35
C ASP A 155 8.13 -20.62 0.23
N TYR A 156 7.32 -20.41 -0.80
CA TYR A 156 6.38 -19.31 -0.89
C TYR A 156 4.97 -19.76 -0.46
N ILE A 157 4.01 -18.82 -0.40
CA ILE A 157 2.63 -19.11 -0.02
C ILE A 157 1.63 -18.96 -1.17
N THR A 158 0.48 -19.63 -1.07
CA THR A 158 -0.66 -19.42 -1.97
C THR A 158 -1.59 -18.31 -1.45
N ALA A 159 -2.53 -17.84 -2.28
CA ALA A 159 -3.56 -16.89 -1.83
C ALA A 159 -4.42 -17.44 -0.66
N LYS A 160 -4.68 -18.75 -0.67
CA LYS A 160 -5.38 -19.41 0.43
C LYS A 160 -4.54 -19.38 1.71
N ASP A 161 -3.25 -19.67 1.61
CA ASP A 161 -2.35 -19.57 2.77
C ASP A 161 -2.28 -18.13 3.29
N PHE A 162 -2.26 -17.11 2.41
CA PHE A 162 -2.26 -15.70 2.83
C PHE A 162 -3.48 -15.38 3.69
N SER A 163 -4.70 -15.64 3.19
CA SER A 163 -5.93 -15.42 3.96
C SER A 163 -6.05 -16.26 5.24
N GLN A 164 -5.32 -17.38 5.34
CA GLN A 164 -5.26 -18.19 6.56
C GLN A 164 -4.23 -17.67 7.56
N ILE A 165 -3.04 -17.28 7.11
CA ILE A 165 -1.98 -16.71 7.96
C ILE A 165 -2.45 -15.38 8.54
N TYR A 166 -3.15 -14.58 7.73
CA TYR A 166 -3.64 -13.28 8.11
C TYR A 166 -5.13 -13.25 8.45
N SER A 167 -5.73 -14.40 8.81
CA SER A 167 -7.18 -14.51 9.05
C SER A 167 -7.72 -13.46 10.03
N ASP A 168 -7.00 -13.26 11.13
CA ASP A 168 -7.38 -12.34 12.20
C ASP A 168 -7.30 -10.87 11.75
N PHE A 169 -6.45 -10.55 10.77
CA PHE A 169 -6.15 -9.18 10.35
C PHE A 169 -7.03 -8.72 9.19
N GLY A 170 -8.34 -8.84 9.39
CA GLY A 170 -9.38 -8.34 8.48
C GLY A 170 -10.19 -9.42 7.77
N TYR A 171 -9.59 -10.55 7.40
CA TYR A 171 -10.31 -11.57 6.61
C TYR A 171 -11.46 -12.22 7.39
N ASP A 172 -11.27 -12.63 8.64
CA ASP A 172 -12.37 -13.16 9.47
C ASP A 172 -13.31 -12.05 9.96
N GLU A 173 -12.85 -10.80 9.89
CA GLU A 173 -13.63 -9.63 10.26
C GLU A 173 -14.54 -9.12 9.13
N ALA A 174 -14.25 -9.49 7.89
CA ALA A 174 -14.94 -9.01 6.70
C ALA A 174 -16.45 -9.32 6.71
N ILE A 175 -17.25 -8.35 6.30
CA ILE A 175 -18.70 -8.52 6.09
C ILE A 175 -19.02 -8.97 4.66
N SER A 176 -18.07 -8.82 3.74
CA SER A 176 -18.14 -9.24 2.34
C SER A 176 -16.73 -9.53 1.84
N LYS A 177 -16.57 -10.60 1.06
CA LYS A 177 -15.30 -10.97 0.40
C LYS A 177 -15.56 -11.07 -1.10
N ASP A 178 -14.63 -10.60 -1.92
CA ASP A 178 -14.67 -10.83 -3.36
C ASP A 178 -14.41 -12.31 -3.65
N GLU A 179 -15.04 -12.85 -4.70
CA GLU A 179 -14.89 -14.27 -5.04
C GLU A 179 -13.67 -14.54 -5.94
N ASP A 180 -13.15 -13.52 -6.64
CA ASP A 180 -12.09 -13.69 -7.64
C ASP A 180 -10.69 -13.22 -7.17
N SER A 181 -10.61 -12.55 -6.02
CA SER A 181 -9.41 -11.95 -5.42
C SER A 181 -9.38 -12.07 -3.90
N LEU A 182 -8.30 -11.64 -3.25
CA LEU A 182 -8.24 -11.51 -1.79
C LEU A 182 -8.85 -10.20 -1.26
N SER A 183 -9.71 -9.54 -2.04
CA SER A 183 -10.37 -8.30 -1.63
C SER A 183 -11.50 -8.56 -0.62
N TYR A 184 -11.72 -7.62 0.30
CA TYR A 184 -12.77 -7.70 1.31
C TYR A 184 -13.24 -6.33 1.81
N LEU A 185 -14.45 -6.30 2.36
CA LEU A 185 -15.04 -5.13 3.02
C LEU A 185 -15.05 -5.39 4.53
N ALA A 186 -14.35 -4.55 5.28
CA ALA A 186 -14.34 -4.57 6.74
C ALA A 186 -15.05 -3.34 7.32
N THR A 187 -15.65 -3.49 8.49
CA THR A 187 -16.44 -2.43 9.15
C THR A 187 -15.96 -2.20 10.59
N PRO A 188 -14.75 -1.65 10.78
CA PRO A 188 -14.21 -1.42 12.12
C PRO A 188 -15.05 -0.43 12.94
N SER A 189 -15.76 0.49 12.27
CA SER A 189 -16.66 1.45 12.90
C SER A 189 -18.03 1.54 12.20
N GLU A 190 -18.97 2.22 12.85
CA GLU A 190 -20.28 2.56 12.26
C GLU A 190 -20.17 3.61 11.14
N ASP A 191 -19.23 4.55 11.25
CA ASP A 191 -19.15 5.72 10.36
C ASP A 191 -18.10 5.58 9.23
N VAL A 192 -17.11 4.71 9.39
CA VAL A 192 -15.99 4.53 8.46
C VAL A 192 -15.68 3.05 8.24
N TRP A 193 -15.82 2.62 7.00
CA TRP A 193 -15.56 1.26 6.53
C TRP A 193 -14.28 1.21 5.68
N LEU A 194 -13.70 0.03 5.58
CA LEU A 194 -12.47 -0.22 4.83
C LEU A 194 -12.76 -1.14 3.65
N LEU A 195 -12.54 -0.63 2.44
CA LEU A 195 -12.59 -1.42 1.21
C LEU A 195 -11.17 -1.84 0.85
N MET A 196 -10.82 -3.07 1.20
CA MET A 196 -9.47 -3.62 1.11
C MET A 196 -9.34 -4.41 -0.19
N LEU A 197 -8.55 -3.92 -1.16
CA LEU A 197 -8.51 -4.42 -2.53
C LEU A 197 -7.19 -5.13 -2.85
N ASP A 198 -7.28 -6.40 -3.23
CA ASP A 198 -6.19 -7.15 -3.83
C ASP A 198 -6.12 -6.83 -5.33
N THR A 199 -5.11 -6.06 -5.72
CA THR A 199 -4.88 -5.62 -7.10
C THR A 199 -3.83 -6.46 -7.83
N ASN A 200 -3.32 -7.52 -7.20
CA ASN A 200 -2.12 -8.20 -7.66
C ASN A 200 -2.39 -9.32 -8.68
N LYS A 201 -1.45 -9.51 -9.60
CA LYS A 201 -1.48 -10.61 -10.56
C LYS A 201 -0.50 -11.71 -10.15
N TYR A 202 -0.94 -12.66 -9.32
CA TYR A 202 -0.06 -13.77 -8.87
C TYR A 202 -0.37 -15.15 -9.47
N LYS A 203 -1.54 -15.34 -10.10
CA LYS A 203 -1.98 -16.67 -10.60
C LYS A 203 -1.02 -17.30 -11.61
N SER A 204 -0.27 -16.49 -12.36
CA SER A 204 0.66 -16.93 -13.40
C SER A 204 2.14 -16.89 -12.97
N ASN A 205 2.45 -16.43 -11.76
CA ASN A 205 3.84 -16.18 -11.33
C ASN A 205 4.72 -17.43 -11.45
N VAL A 206 4.22 -18.60 -11.02
CA VAL A 206 4.96 -19.86 -11.09
C VAL A 206 5.27 -20.25 -12.53
N SER A 207 4.31 -20.11 -13.45
CA SER A 207 4.53 -20.42 -14.88
C SER A 207 5.44 -19.42 -15.58
N LEU A 208 5.43 -18.15 -15.13
CA LEU A 208 6.30 -17.09 -15.65
C LEU A 208 7.71 -17.15 -15.07
N GLY A 209 7.89 -17.83 -13.93
CA GLY A 209 9.16 -17.88 -13.21
C GLY A 209 9.54 -16.56 -12.53
N ALA A 210 8.63 -15.59 -12.47
CA ALA A 210 8.82 -14.27 -11.84
C ALA A 210 7.50 -13.73 -11.28
N PRO A 211 7.53 -12.90 -10.21
CA PRO A 211 6.39 -12.09 -9.82
C PRO A 211 6.07 -11.05 -10.90
N GLN A 212 4.80 -10.71 -11.07
CA GLN A 212 4.37 -9.66 -11.98
C GLN A 212 4.35 -8.32 -11.27
N LEU A 213 4.99 -7.31 -11.86
CA LEU A 213 5.09 -5.96 -11.29
C LEU A 213 3.73 -5.23 -11.27
N GLY A 214 2.97 -5.32 -12.36
CA GLY A 214 1.71 -4.59 -12.51
C GLY A 214 0.53 -5.29 -11.85
N GLY A 215 -0.57 -4.54 -11.72
CA GLY A 215 -1.81 -4.98 -11.09
C GLY A 215 -3.04 -4.67 -11.95
N GLU A 216 -4.16 -5.31 -11.64
CA GLU A 216 -5.44 -5.07 -12.29
C GLU A 216 -6.62 -5.40 -11.37
N LEU A 217 -7.78 -4.77 -11.61
CA LEU A 217 -9.05 -5.20 -11.02
C LEU A 217 -9.98 -5.76 -12.10
N SER A 218 -10.48 -6.97 -11.87
CA SER A 218 -11.40 -7.61 -12.80
C SER A 218 -12.76 -6.90 -12.85
N SER A 219 -13.51 -7.05 -13.95
CA SER A 219 -14.87 -6.51 -14.04
C SER A 219 -15.82 -7.08 -12.97
N LYS A 220 -15.57 -8.31 -12.50
CA LYS A 220 -16.36 -8.92 -11.42
C LYS A 220 -16.06 -8.25 -10.07
N THR A 221 -14.79 -8.00 -9.78
CA THR A 221 -14.35 -7.26 -8.58
C THR A 221 -14.89 -5.82 -8.62
N LEU A 222 -14.87 -5.14 -9.77
CA LEU A 222 -15.46 -3.80 -9.92
C LEU A 222 -16.99 -3.77 -9.66
N ASN A 223 -17.70 -4.83 -10.06
CA ASN A 223 -19.13 -4.99 -9.73
C ASN A 223 -19.35 -5.30 -8.24
N TRP A 224 -18.43 -6.05 -7.61
CA TRP A 224 -18.45 -6.29 -6.17
C TRP A 224 -18.18 -5.01 -5.37
N ILE A 225 -17.25 -4.16 -5.81
CA ILE A 225 -17.00 -2.83 -5.23
C ILE A 225 -18.28 -1.99 -5.23
N LYS A 226 -19.00 -1.94 -6.35
CA LYS A 226 -20.29 -1.24 -6.42
C LYS A 226 -21.27 -1.72 -5.34
N LYS A 227 -21.40 -3.04 -5.14
CA LYS A 227 -22.29 -3.60 -4.11
C LYS A 227 -21.86 -3.19 -2.70
N CYS A 228 -20.55 -3.14 -2.44
CA CYS A 228 -19.99 -2.68 -1.17
C CYS A 228 -20.28 -1.20 -0.94
N SER A 229 -20.11 -0.35 -1.96
CA SER A 229 -20.42 1.08 -1.91
C SER A 229 -21.92 1.35 -1.73
N ASP A 230 -22.79 0.62 -2.43
CA ASP A 230 -24.24 0.71 -2.26
C ASP A 230 -24.65 0.37 -0.81
N LEU A 231 -24.02 -0.66 -0.21
CA LEU A 231 -24.26 -1.06 1.17
C LEU A 231 -23.78 0.00 2.18
N ALA A 232 -22.56 0.52 2.02
CA ALA A 232 -22.03 1.56 2.89
C ALA A 232 -22.91 2.82 2.84
N LYS A 233 -23.37 3.20 1.64
CA LYS A 233 -24.33 4.27 1.43
C LYS A 233 -25.65 4.02 2.16
N GLU A 234 -26.20 2.81 2.09
CA GLU A 234 -27.42 2.44 2.83
C GLU A 234 -27.23 2.60 4.35
N LYS A 235 -26.02 2.32 4.85
CA LYS A 235 -25.66 2.45 6.27
C LYS A 235 -25.17 3.84 6.67
N GLY A 236 -25.00 4.75 5.72
CA GLY A 236 -24.46 6.08 5.96
C GLY A 236 -22.98 6.09 6.37
N ALA A 237 -22.23 5.04 6.02
CA ALA A 237 -20.81 4.92 6.31
C ALA A 237 -19.95 5.47 5.16
N ASN A 238 -18.86 6.15 5.50
CA ASN A 238 -17.81 6.52 4.55
C ASN A 238 -16.93 5.30 4.25
N ILE A 239 -16.34 5.23 3.06
CA ILE A 239 -15.35 4.20 2.72
C ILE A 239 -13.98 4.84 2.56
N ILE A 240 -12.97 4.23 3.18
CA ILE A 240 -11.56 4.39 2.81
C ILE A 240 -11.20 3.18 1.95
N THR A 241 -10.70 3.44 0.74
CA THR A 241 -10.23 2.39 -0.16
C THR A 241 -8.75 2.15 0.08
N VAL A 242 -8.33 0.89 0.16
CA VAL A 242 -6.93 0.51 0.33
C VAL A 242 -6.56 -0.45 -0.81
N MET A 243 -5.49 -0.15 -1.52
CA MET A 243 -4.97 -1.00 -2.61
C MET A 243 -3.46 -0.90 -2.68
N HIS A 244 -2.78 -1.94 -3.17
CA HIS A 244 -1.31 -1.92 -3.23
C HIS A 244 -0.78 -0.99 -4.34
N HIS A 245 -1.15 -1.29 -5.58
CA HIS A 245 -0.86 -0.45 -6.75
C HIS A 245 -1.52 0.93 -6.63
N ASN A 246 -0.92 1.95 -7.25
CA ASN A 246 -1.52 3.28 -7.28
C ASN A 246 -2.72 3.31 -8.24
N ILE A 247 -3.70 4.16 -7.97
CA ILE A 247 -4.79 4.45 -8.91
C ILE A 247 -4.45 5.65 -9.82
N LEU A 248 -3.64 6.59 -9.33
CA LEU A 248 -3.13 7.74 -10.09
C LEU A 248 -1.63 7.61 -10.34
N ASP A 249 -1.13 8.34 -11.35
CA ASP A 249 0.31 8.42 -11.61
C ASP A 249 0.96 9.34 -10.55
N HIS A 250 1.83 8.78 -9.70
CA HIS A 250 2.68 9.51 -8.74
C HIS A 250 4.07 9.85 -9.32
N SER A 251 4.33 9.45 -10.55
CA SER A 251 5.57 9.77 -11.26
C SER A 251 5.33 9.84 -12.75
N GLU A 252 5.87 10.88 -13.40
CA GLU A 252 5.83 11.00 -14.87
C GLU A 252 6.67 9.93 -15.57
N ILE A 253 7.67 9.39 -14.85
CA ILE A 253 8.65 8.44 -15.35
C ILE A 253 8.34 7.01 -14.84
N VAL A 254 8.07 6.86 -13.55
CA VAL A 254 7.88 5.56 -12.88
C VAL A 254 6.38 5.29 -12.67
N ARG A 255 5.69 4.91 -13.75
CA ARG A 255 4.23 4.64 -13.72
C ARG A 255 3.81 3.28 -14.26
N LYS A 256 4.50 2.77 -15.29
CA LYS A 256 4.14 1.49 -15.90
C LYS A 256 4.39 0.35 -14.91
N GLY A 257 3.33 -0.37 -14.56
CA GLY A 257 3.37 -1.43 -13.55
C GLY A 257 3.28 -0.92 -12.11
N PHE A 258 3.29 0.39 -11.87
CA PHE A 258 3.11 0.99 -10.54
C PHE A 258 1.67 1.49 -10.37
N THR A 259 1.22 2.32 -11.32
CA THR A 259 -0.19 2.62 -11.51
C THR A 259 -0.90 1.37 -12.05
N ILE A 260 -2.06 1.05 -11.49
CA ILE A 260 -2.85 -0.13 -11.88
C ILE A 260 -3.15 -0.11 -13.39
N ASP A 261 -2.98 -1.26 -14.07
CA ASP A 261 -2.93 -1.32 -15.54
C ASP A 261 -4.23 -0.82 -16.20
N ASN A 262 -5.38 -1.01 -15.54
CA ASN A 262 -6.68 -0.56 -16.00
C ASN A 262 -7.22 0.67 -15.25
N ASN A 263 -6.31 1.58 -14.83
CA ASN A 263 -6.61 2.75 -14.00
C ASN A 263 -7.80 3.60 -14.49
N GLU A 264 -7.94 3.86 -15.79
CA GLU A 264 -9.07 4.67 -16.31
C GLU A 264 -10.42 4.03 -15.95
N THR A 265 -10.53 2.70 -16.06
CA THR A 265 -11.75 1.97 -15.73
C THR A 265 -12.00 1.94 -14.22
N VAL A 266 -10.93 1.75 -13.44
CA VAL A 266 -10.99 1.70 -11.98
C VAL A 266 -11.34 3.07 -11.41
N LEU A 267 -10.68 4.14 -11.86
CA LEU A 267 -10.93 5.52 -11.47
C LEU A 267 -12.37 5.93 -11.77
N LYS A 268 -12.88 5.60 -12.96
CA LYS A 268 -14.29 5.84 -13.27
C LYS A 268 -15.21 5.11 -12.30
N ASN A 269 -14.95 3.83 -12.02
CA ASN A 269 -15.74 3.05 -11.08
C ASN A 269 -15.72 3.67 -9.66
N PHE A 270 -14.57 4.12 -9.19
CA PHE A 270 -14.44 4.72 -7.86
C PHE A 270 -15.22 6.03 -7.75
N LYS A 271 -15.13 6.89 -8.77
CA LYS A 271 -15.91 8.13 -8.85
C LYS A 271 -17.41 7.88 -8.90
N ASP A 272 -17.87 6.96 -9.76
CA ASP A 272 -19.29 6.58 -9.87
C ASP A 272 -19.86 6.07 -8.53
N ASN A 273 -19.01 5.54 -7.66
CA ASN A 273 -19.36 4.98 -6.35
C ASN A 273 -19.03 5.89 -5.16
N ASN A 274 -18.60 7.14 -5.38
CA ASN A 274 -18.16 8.09 -4.34
C ASN A 274 -17.07 7.51 -3.42
N LEU A 275 -16.07 6.86 -4.00
CA LEU A 275 -14.85 6.46 -3.32
C LEU A 275 -13.80 7.55 -3.53
N ASN A 276 -13.64 8.44 -2.55
CA ASN A 276 -12.89 9.70 -2.72
C ASN A 276 -11.48 9.69 -2.08
N LEU A 277 -11.12 8.62 -1.36
CA LEU A 277 -9.82 8.48 -0.71
C LEU A 277 -9.29 7.06 -0.94
N VAL A 278 -8.10 6.99 -1.53
CA VAL A 278 -7.32 5.78 -1.74
C VAL A 278 -6.03 5.87 -0.93
N LEU A 279 -5.70 4.81 -0.22
CA LEU A 279 -4.42 4.60 0.44
C LEU A 279 -3.66 3.52 -0.35
N SER A 280 -2.52 3.89 -0.93
CA SER A 280 -1.69 3.02 -1.75
C SER A 280 -0.21 2.99 -1.34
N GLY A 281 0.56 2.14 -2.01
CA GLY A 281 2.00 1.97 -1.79
C GLY A 281 2.72 1.68 -3.10
N HIS A 282 3.53 0.60 -3.14
CA HIS A 282 4.18 0.01 -4.32
C HIS A 282 5.29 0.86 -4.96
N ILE A 283 5.06 2.15 -5.18
CA ILE A 283 6.05 3.09 -5.73
C ILE A 283 7.10 3.53 -4.69
N HIS A 284 6.90 3.17 -3.42
CA HIS A 284 7.75 3.42 -2.25
C HIS A 284 8.00 4.89 -1.85
N ILE A 285 7.69 5.87 -2.69
CA ILE A 285 7.82 7.29 -2.34
C ILE A 285 6.64 7.75 -1.46
N GLN A 286 6.85 8.77 -0.62
CA GLN A 286 5.75 9.53 -0.05
C GLN A 286 5.25 10.53 -1.09
N ASP A 287 4.01 10.38 -1.56
CA ASP A 287 3.41 11.30 -2.54
C ASP A 287 1.88 11.32 -2.40
N ILE A 288 1.26 12.48 -2.63
CA ILE A 288 -0.20 12.65 -2.63
C ILE A 288 -0.64 13.17 -4.00
N ALA A 289 -1.32 12.31 -4.74
CA ALA A 289 -1.90 12.64 -6.03
C ALA A 289 -3.39 12.94 -5.91
N SER A 290 -3.90 13.79 -6.81
CA SER A 290 -5.34 14.01 -6.99
C SER A 290 -5.72 13.97 -8.46
N ASP A 291 -6.97 13.59 -8.73
CA ASP A 291 -7.50 13.44 -10.08
C ASP A 291 -7.76 14.78 -10.79
N ASN A 292 -7.89 15.87 -10.02
CA ASN A 292 -8.06 17.22 -10.51
C ASN A 292 -7.48 18.23 -9.51
N LYS A 293 -6.63 19.14 -10.00
CA LYS A 293 -5.93 20.16 -9.20
C LYS A 293 -6.85 21.17 -8.51
N ASP A 294 -7.90 21.62 -9.19
CA ASP A 294 -8.75 22.73 -8.71
C ASP A 294 -9.87 22.26 -7.78
N LYS A 295 -10.39 21.06 -8.05
CA LYS A 295 -11.47 20.46 -7.28
C LYS A 295 -11.31 18.93 -7.26
N PRO A 296 -10.40 18.41 -6.42
CA PRO A 296 -10.20 16.98 -6.25
C PRO A 296 -11.51 16.26 -5.94
N GLU A 297 -11.82 15.22 -6.71
CA GLU A 297 -12.88 14.26 -6.40
C GLU A 297 -12.28 13.02 -5.73
N LEU A 298 -11.02 12.68 -6.04
CA LEU A 298 -10.31 11.55 -5.46
C LEU A 298 -8.89 11.95 -5.11
N TYR A 299 -8.45 11.58 -3.91
CA TYR A 299 -7.05 11.57 -3.52
C TYR A 299 -6.51 10.14 -3.49
N ASP A 300 -5.29 9.97 -4.01
CA ASP A 300 -4.47 8.78 -3.85
C ASP A 300 -3.26 9.16 -2.99
N ILE A 301 -3.14 8.53 -1.83
CA ILE A 301 -2.03 8.75 -0.90
C ILE A 301 -1.10 7.54 -1.00
N ALA A 302 0.01 7.69 -1.72
CA ALA A 302 1.10 6.74 -1.71
C ALA A 302 1.93 6.98 -0.44
N THR A 303 1.87 6.04 0.50
CA THR A 303 2.69 6.12 1.72
C THR A 303 4.10 5.62 1.42
N ASN A 304 5.13 6.27 1.98
CA ASN A 304 6.51 5.79 1.86
C ASN A 304 6.63 4.32 2.29
N SER A 305 7.45 3.56 1.58
CA SER A 305 7.76 2.19 1.99
C SER A 305 8.47 2.18 3.33
N LEU A 306 7.98 1.36 4.25
CA LEU A 306 8.61 1.20 5.56
C LEU A 306 10.05 0.65 5.45
N ALA A 307 10.36 -0.06 4.36
CA ALA A 307 11.67 -0.62 4.09
C ALA A 307 12.68 0.35 3.47
N THR A 308 12.27 1.55 3.06
CA THR A 308 13.14 2.53 2.40
C THR A 308 13.19 3.85 3.17
N TYR A 309 14.29 4.59 3.04
CA TYR A 309 14.37 5.95 3.60
C TYR A 309 13.17 6.80 3.14
N PRO A 310 12.59 7.66 4.01
CA PRO A 310 12.94 7.88 5.42
C PRO A 310 12.17 7.01 6.43
N HIS A 311 11.59 5.88 6.01
CA HIS A 311 10.81 4.96 6.83
C HIS A 311 9.60 5.65 7.45
N GLN A 312 8.84 6.36 6.63
CA GLN A 312 7.63 7.05 7.04
C GLN A 312 6.43 6.09 7.09
N TYR A 313 5.49 6.42 7.97
CA TYR A 313 4.15 5.88 7.97
C TYR A 313 3.15 7.03 8.11
N GLY A 314 1.95 6.83 7.60
CA GLY A 314 0.86 7.79 7.64
C GLY A 314 0.09 7.73 8.95
N ILE A 315 -0.33 8.88 9.45
CA ILE A 315 -1.33 9.04 10.50
C ILE A 315 -2.53 9.73 9.87
N LEU A 316 -3.63 9.00 9.74
CA LEU A 316 -4.90 9.54 9.27
C LEU A 316 -5.85 9.64 10.45
N LYS A 317 -6.47 10.81 10.62
CA LYS A 317 -7.48 11.05 11.65
C LYS A 317 -8.81 11.34 11.00
N TYR A 318 -9.82 10.56 11.35
CA TYR A 318 -11.20 10.89 11.07
C TYR A 318 -11.78 11.72 12.23
N SER A 319 -12.28 12.92 11.93
CA SER A 319 -13.07 13.73 12.86
C SER A 319 -14.55 13.48 12.60
N ALA A 320 -15.26 12.90 13.57
CA ALA A 320 -16.69 12.65 13.42
C ALA A 320 -17.50 13.96 13.47
N GLN A 321 -17.05 14.92 14.28
CA GLN A 321 -17.67 16.24 14.39
C GLN A 321 -17.60 17.01 13.07
N ASP A 322 -16.42 17.01 12.44
CA ASP A 322 -16.19 17.77 11.21
C ASP A 322 -16.48 16.95 9.97
N ASN A 323 -16.72 15.64 10.07
CA ASN A 323 -16.79 14.72 8.94
C ASN A 323 -15.63 14.99 7.96
N SER A 324 -14.41 14.85 8.46
CA SER A 324 -13.19 15.16 7.71
C SER A 324 -12.08 14.17 8.02
N TYR A 325 -11.12 14.10 7.10
CA TYR A 325 -9.86 13.41 7.31
C TYR A 325 -8.73 14.43 7.40
N THR A 326 -7.81 14.20 8.34
CA THR A 326 -6.50 14.88 8.38
C THR A 326 -5.42 13.81 8.31
N TYR A 327 -4.56 13.89 7.31
CA TYR A 327 -3.41 13.04 7.11
C TYR A 327 -2.13 13.80 7.40
N ASN A 328 -1.19 13.16 8.08
CA ASN A 328 0.20 13.56 8.06
C ASN A 328 1.14 12.35 8.14
N THR A 329 2.41 12.54 7.83
CA THR A 329 3.41 11.48 7.98
C THR A 329 4.22 11.64 9.26
N THR A 330 4.80 10.53 9.70
CA THR A 330 5.87 10.54 10.69
C THR A 330 6.85 9.40 10.42
N LYS A 331 8.05 9.47 10.99
CA LYS A 331 9.11 8.47 10.78
C LYS A 331 9.05 7.39 11.87
N VAL A 332 9.49 6.18 11.55
CA VAL A 332 9.76 5.15 12.58
C VAL A 332 10.91 5.61 13.48
N ASP A 333 10.66 5.67 14.79
CA ASP A 333 11.66 6.05 15.79
C ASP A 333 12.53 4.85 16.20
N VAL A 334 13.39 4.40 15.28
CA VAL A 334 14.33 3.27 15.52
C VAL A 334 15.34 3.62 16.61
N GLU A 335 15.85 4.85 16.64
CA GLU A 335 16.81 5.30 17.64
C GLU A 335 16.22 5.30 19.06
N GLY A 336 15.01 5.85 19.22
CA GLY A 336 14.29 5.84 20.49
C GLY A 336 13.95 4.42 20.93
N TRP A 337 13.53 3.55 20.01
CA TRP A 337 13.30 2.12 20.30
C TRP A 337 14.59 1.42 20.77
N ALA A 338 15.71 1.61 20.07
CA ALA A 338 16.99 1.00 20.42
C ALA A 338 17.46 1.44 21.82
N LYS A 339 17.40 2.75 22.11
CA LYS A 339 17.75 3.33 23.42
C LYS A 339 16.87 2.77 24.54
N ASN A 340 15.55 2.72 24.33
CA ASN A 340 14.60 2.23 25.33
C ASN A 340 14.76 0.74 25.64
N ASN A 341 15.32 -0.04 24.71
CA ASN A 341 15.59 -1.48 24.89
C ASN A 341 17.05 -1.77 25.28
N GLY A 342 17.88 -0.76 25.53
CA GLY A 342 19.29 -0.93 25.90
C GLY A 342 20.15 -1.57 24.82
N ILE A 343 19.77 -1.41 23.54
CA ILE A 343 20.52 -1.93 22.39
C ILE A 343 21.73 -1.03 22.15
N VAL A 344 22.94 -1.60 22.15
CA VAL A 344 24.23 -0.86 22.04
C VAL A 344 24.80 -0.92 20.61
N ASP A 345 23.93 -0.99 19.60
CA ASP A 345 24.34 -0.98 18.19
C ASP A 345 24.48 0.47 17.68
N GLU A 346 25.62 0.82 17.09
CA GLU A 346 25.91 2.19 16.65
C GLU A 346 25.02 2.64 15.49
N LYS A 347 24.69 1.73 14.55
CA LYS A 347 23.80 2.05 13.43
C LYS A 347 22.41 2.34 13.96
N LEU A 348 21.86 1.47 14.82
CA LEU A 348 20.50 1.63 15.35
C LEU A 348 20.36 2.85 16.27
N ASN A 349 21.41 3.23 17.01
CA ASN A 349 21.39 4.42 17.86
C ASN A 349 21.56 5.74 17.10
N ASN A 350 22.00 5.69 15.84
CA ASN A 350 22.15 6.82 14.92
C ASN A 350 21.39 6.57 13.61
N PHE A 351 20.28 5.84 13.70
CA PHE A 351 19.61 5.24 12.55
C PHE A 351 19.18 6.27 11.51
N THR A 352 18.75 7.45 11.94
CA THR A 352 18.32 8.53 11.02
C THR A 352 19.45 8.90 10.05
N LYS A 353 20.66 9.09 10.59
CA LYS A 353 21.83 9.45 9.78
C LYS A 353 22.33 8.26 8.97
N TYR A 354 22.36 7.08 9.58
CA TYR A 354 22.74 5.84 8.89
C TYR A 354 21.87 5.60 7.64
N SER A 355 20.55 5.68 7.79
CA SER A 355 19.59 5.46 6.71
C SER A 355 19.70 6.51 5.60
N GLU A 356 19.81 7.79 5.97
CA GLU A 356 20.03 8.89 5.01
C GLU A 356 21.31 8.66 4.18
N ASP A 357 22.39 8.22 4.82
CA ASP A 357 23.63 7.92 4.13
C ASP A 357 23.54 6.65 3.29
N TYR A 358 22.91 5.58 3.78
CA TYR A 358 22.71 4.35 3.03
C TYR A 358 21.95 4.61 1.73
N PHE A 359 20.75 5.20 1.83
CA PHE A 359 19.90 5.47 0.67
C PHE A 359 20.48 6.57 -0.23
N GLY A 360 21.04 7.61 0.38
CA GLY A 360 21.71 8.68 -0.37
C GLY A 360 22.92 8.19 -1.16
N ASN A 361 23.72 7.28 -0.59
CA ASN A 361 24.87 6.70 -1.28
C ASN A 361 24.44 5.72 -2.36
N PHE A 362 23.31 5.03 -2.21
CA PHE A 362 22.71 4.24 -3.29
C PHE A 362 22.43 5.13 -4.52
N ALA A 363 21.73 6.27 -4.33
CA ALA A 363 21.46 7.23 -5.40
C ALA A 363 22.73 7.87 -5.99
N TYR A 364 23.68 8.25 -5.14
CA TYR A 364 24.99 8.76 -5.55
C TYR A 364 25.71 7.77 -6.49
N ASN A 365 25.79 6.51 -6.06
CA ASN A 365 26.52 5.47 -6.79
C ASN A 365 25.89 5.12 -8.14
N MET A 366 24.57 5.27 -8.29
CA MET A 366 23.90 5.10 -9.59
C MET A 366 24.41 6.10 -10.62
N ILE A 367 24.51 7.39 -10.25
CA ILE A 367 24.99 8.45 -11.14
C ILE A 367 26.49 8.31 -11.38
N SER A 368 27.26 8.12 -10.32
CA SER A 368 28.71 7.96 -10.43
C SER A 368 29.08 6.82 -11.40
N LYS A 369 28.49 5.63 -11.23
CA LYS A 369 28.76 4.49 -12.12
C LYS A 369 28.32 4.74 -13.56
N HIS A 370 27.21 5.43 -13.79
CA HIS A 370 26.73 5.73 -15.13
C HIS A 370 27.70 6.65 -15.87
N PHE A 371 27.97 7.83 -15.32
CA PHE A 371 28.75 8.87 -16.01
C PHE A 371 30.26 8.59 -16.07
N THR A 372 30.80 7.73 -15.20
CA THR A 372 32.18 7.24 -15.35
C THR A 372 32.37 6.42 -16.63
N VAL A 373 31.30 5.84 -17.19
CA VAL A 373 31.38 4.96 -18.38
C VAL A 373 30.90 5.65 -19.65
N THR A 374 30.00 6.65 -19.54
CA THR A 374 29.23 7.14 -20.69
C THR A 374 29.63 8.51 -21.25
N ASP A 375 30.38 9.36 -20.54
CA ASP A 375 30.58 10.76 -20.95
C ASP A 375 31.96 11.39 -20.60
N ASN A 376 32.28 12.50 -21.28
CA ASN A 376 33.49 13.33 -21.11
C ASN A 376 33.45 14.25 -19.87
N TYR A 377 32.82 13.84 -18.76
CA TYR A 377 32.81 14.62 -17.53
C TYR A 377 34.08 14.35 -16.70
N SER A 378 34.59 15.38 -16.04
CA SER A 378 35.66 15.24 -15.05
C SER A 378 35.14 14.59 -13.76
N ASP A 379 36.05 14.00 -12.97
CA ASP A 379 35.70 13.41 -11.65
C ASP A 379 35.00 14.42 -10.72
N ALA A 380 35.35 15.71 -10.82
CA ALA A 380 34.73 16.77 -10.05
C ALA A 380 33.27 17.02 -10.48
N GLU A 381 32.98 17.02 -11.78
CA GLU A 381 31.63 17.17 -12.32
C GLU A 381 30.75 15.96 -11.97
N ILE A 382 31.28 14.74 -12.13
CA ILE A 382 30.58 13.50 -11.75
C ILE A 382 30.24 13.52 -10.26
N LYS A 383 31.15 13.98 -9.40
CA LYS A 383 30.88 14.15 -7.97
C LYS A 383 29.74 15.14 -7.72
N LEU A 384 29.76 16.32 -8.36
CA LEU A 384 28.69 17.31 -8.22
C LEU A 384 27.32 16.76 -8.66
N MET A 385 27.26 16.08 -9.80
CA MET A 385 26.05 15.42 -10.29
C MET A 385 25.54 14.36 -9.31
N SER A 386 26.44 13.56 -8.76
CA SER A 386 26.09 12.48 -7.83
C SER A 386 25.56 13.00 -6.49
N GLU A 387 26.16 14.07 -5.94
CA GLU A 387 25.66 14.74 -4.72
C GLU A 387 24.30 15.42 -4.95
N THR A 388 24.10 16.03 -6.12
CA THR A 388 22.79 16.57 -6.49
C THR A 388 21.74 15.47 -6.55
N MET A 389 22.05 14.34 -7.19
CA MET A 389 21.10 13.22 -7.27
C MET A 389 20.79 12.61 -5.90
N LYS A 390 21.80 12.46 -5.03
CA LYS A 390 21.59 12.06 -3.63
C LYS A 390 20.54 12.93 -2.96
N THR A 391 20.69 14.25 -3.07
CA THR A 391 19.76 15.21 -2.44
C THR A 391 18.35 15.13 -3.04
N LEU A 392 18.24 15.09 -4.37
CA LEU A 392 16.96 14.98 -5.07
C LEU A 392 16.21 13.71 -4.69
N ASN A 393 16.90 12.57 -4.69
CA ASN A 393 16.29 11.27 -4.45
C ASN A 393 15.85 11.10 -2.99
N LEU A 394 16.67 11.54 -2.03
CA LEU A 394 16.28 11.58 -0.61
C LEU A 394 15.01 12.41 -0.40
N ARG A 395 14.91 13.58 -1.04
CA ARG A 395 13.75 14.46 -0.88
C ARG A 395 12.50 13.92 -1.56
N TYR A 396 12.64 13.35 -2.75
CA TYR A 396 11.54 12.74 -3.49
C TYR A 396 10.93 11.56 -2.74
N PHE A 397 11.76 10.66 -2.19
CA PHE A 397 11.26 9.53 -1.38
C PHE A 397 10.58 9.99 -0.08
N ALA A 398 10.97 11.15 0.46
CA ALA A 398 10.39 11.74 1.66
C ALA A 398 9.20 12.68 1.40
N GLY A 399 8.81 12.94 0.13
CA GLY A 399 7.76 13.91 -0.23
C GLY A 399 8.12 15.36 0.13
N THR A 400 9.39 15.75 -0.04
CA THR A 400 9.94 17.06 0.38
C THR A 400 10.69 17.77 -0.75
N GLU A 401 10.39 17.42 -1.99
CA GLU A 401 11.00 18.00 -3.19
C GLU A 401 10.67 19.50 -3.35
N ASN A 402 9.64 20.01 -2.68
CA ASN A 402 9.38 21.45 -2.58
C ASN A 402 10.61 22.25 -2.08
N LEU A 403 11.48 21.63 -1.28
CA LEU A 403 12.74 22.21 -0.81
C LEU A 403 13.77 22.42 -1.92
N ASN A 404 13.71 21.67 -3.02
CA ASN A 404 14.69 21.73 -4.12
C ASN A 404 14.78 23.09 -4.79
N SER A 405 13.68 23.85 -4.78
CA SER A 405 13.62 25.22 -5.29
C SER A 405 14.59 26.17 -4.58
N LYS A 406 14.98 25.86 -3.34
CA LYS A 406 15.82 26.72 -2.50
C LYS A 406 17.31 26.56 -2.78
N ASP A 407 17.78 25.35 -3.07
CA ASP A 407 19.21 25.01 -3.11
C ASP A 407 19.63 24.13 -4.28
N VAL A 408 18.79 23.20 -4.73
CA VAL A 408 19.16 22.22 -5.77
C VAL A 408 19.00 22.77 -7.18
N ILE A 409 17.87 23.39 -7.52
CA ILE A 409 17.55 23.79 -8.91
C ILE A 409 18.59 24.77 -9.50
N ASN A 410 19.21 25.59 -8.65
CA ASN A 410 20.22 26.57 -9.07
C ASN A 410 21.67 26.04 -9.00
N SER A 411 21.87 24.82 -8.48
CA SER A 411 23.19 24.23 -8.29
C SER A 411 23.87 23.87 -9.62
N GLU A 412 25.21 23.84 -9.60
CA GLU A 412 26.01 23.40 -10.75
C GLU A 412 25.74 21.93 -11.12
N GLY A 413 25.67 21.04 -10.12
CA GLY A 413 25.35 19.63 -10.34
C GLY A 413 24.00 19.40 -11.02
N PHE A 414 22.98 20.19 -10.67
CA PHE A 414 21.68 20.13 -11.36
C PHE A 414 21.75 20.58 -12.82
N LYS A 415 22.49 21.65 -13.11
CA LYS A 415 22.73 22.10 -14.49
C LYS A 415 23.48 21.04 -15.30
N LEU A 416 24.49 20.40 -14.71
CA LEU A 416 25.23 19.30 -15.35
C LEU A 416 24.31 18.11 -15.67
N LEU A 417 23.49 17.67 -14.70
CA LEU A 417 22.52 16.59 -14.90
C LEU A 417 21.47 16.91 -15.98
N THR A 418 20.92 18.12 -15.98
CA THR A 418 19.87 18.51 -16.93
C THR A 418 20.39 18.84 -18.32
N ASN A 419 21.67 19.24 -18.45
CA ASN A 419 22.34 19.47 -19.74
C ASN A 419 23.05 18.22 -20.29
N SER A 420 23.07 17.10 -19.56
CA SER A 420 23.60 15.85 -20.06
C SER A 420 22.84 15.36 -21.31
N SER A 421 23.47 14.42 -22.04
CA SER A 421 22.87 13.79 -23.22
C SER A 421 21.50 13.18 -22.86
N GLU A 422 20.56 13.15 -23.82
CA GLU A 422 19.21 12.65 -23.54
C GLU A 422 19.24 11.20 -23.03
N GLY A 423 18.56 10.95 -21.91
CA GLY A 423 18.58 9.65 -21.24
C GLY A 423 17.68 9.61 -20.01
N PHE A 424 17.52 8.41 -19.44
CA PHE A 424 16.65 8.18 -18.29
C PHE A 424 16.94 9.13 -17.12
N PHE A 425 18.20 9.30 -16.73
CA PHE A 425 18.57 10.12 -15.57
C PHE A 425 18.22 11.60 -15.73
N LYS A 426 18.42 12.17 -16.93
CA LYS A 426 18.00 13.54 -17.22
C LYS A 426 16.50 13.72 -17.01
N ASN A 427 15.69 12.84 -17.61
CA ASN A 427 14.24 12.91 -17.51
C ASN A 427 13.77 12.66 -16.07
N TYR A 428 14.39 11.71 -15.38
CA TYR A 428 14.09 11.41 -13.98
C TYR A 428 14.41 12.59 -13.07
N VAL A 429 15.62 13.15 -13.15
CA VAL A 429 16.03 14.34 -12.38
C VAL A 429 15.08 15.52 -12.62
N GLN A 430 14.68 15.75 -13.86
CA GLN A 430 13.69 16.79 -14.17
C GLN A 430 12.33 16.50 -13.52
N SER A 431 11.86 15.25 -13.60
CA SER A 431 10.55 14.87 -13.06
C SER A 431 10.45 14.97 -11.54
N ILE A 432 11.55 14.75 -10.81
CA ILE A 432 11.57 14.77 -9.33
C ILE A 432 12.09 16.10 -8.75
N SER A 433 12.38 17.08 -9.59
CA SER A 433 13.02 18.34 -9.16
C SER A 433 12.07 19.31 -8.46
N SER A 434 10.76 19.16 -8.67
CA SER A 434 9.75 20.04 -8.09
C SER A 434 8.43 19.30 -7.90
N ASP A 435 7.81 19.53 -6.76
CA ASP A 435 6.42 19.18 -6.47
C ASP A 435 5.50 19.95 -7.42
N LYS A 436 4.45 19.29 -7.90
CA LYS A 436 3.53 19.82 -8.91
C LYS A 436 2.18 20.26 -8.37
N ASP A 437 1.85 20.13 -7.08
CA ASP A 437 0.62 20.72 -6.52
C ASP A 437 0.35 20.62 -5.01
N THR A 438 0.79 19.56 -4.32
CA THR A 438 0.19 19.17 -3.03
C THR A 438 1.28 18.83 -2.01
N ASP A 439 1.12 19.31 -0.77
CA ASP A 439 2.00 18.88 0.32
C ASP A 439 1.86 17.37 0.55
N ASP A 440 2.85 16.59 0.11
CA ASP A 440 2.85 15.13 0.19
C ASP A 440 2.84 14.58 1.62
N ASN A 441 3.13 15.43 2.60
CA ASN A 441 3.23 15.05 3.99
C ASN A 441 2.05 15.56 4.83
N ASN A 442 1.15 16.39 4.27
CA ASN A 442 -0.02 16.90 4.98
C ASN A 442 -1.22 17.07 4.05
N LEU A 443 -2.35 16.47 4.43
CA LEU A 443 -3.59 16.62 3.67
C LEU A 443 -4.79 16.79 4.59
N TYR A 444 -5.69 17.69 4.22
CA TYR A 444 -7.00 17.83 4.84
C TYR A 444 -8.09 17.59 3.80
N ILE A 445 -9.00 16.66 4.09
CA ILE A 445 -10.13 16.32 3.22
C ILE A 445 -11.42 16.57 3.99
N LYS A 446 -12.27 17.47 3.47
CA LYS A 446 -13.66 17.57 3.95
C LYS A 446 -14.49 16.50 3.24
N ILE A 447 -15.17 15.65 4.00
CA ILE A 447 -16.04 14.63 3.44
C ILE A 447 -17.40 15.27 3.15
N HIS A 448 -17.71 15.40 1.87
CA HIS A 448 -19.00 15.91 1.40
C HIS A 448 -19.98 14.75 1.27
N ASN A 449 -20.85 14.57 2.26
CA ASN A 449 -21.93 13.60 2.16
C ASN A 449 -22.94 14.07 1.10
N ASN A 450 -22.84 13.56 -0.12
CA ASN A 450 -23.87 13.75 -1.17
C ASN A 450 -25.13 12.91 -0.92
N PHE A 451 -25.20 12.21 0.22
CA PHE A 451 -26.39 11.50 0.63
C PHE A 451 -27.34 12.49 1.27
N SER A 452 -28.24 13.03 0.46
CA SER A 452 -29.48 13.58 0.97
C SER A 452 -30.09 12.53 1.90
N LYS A 453 -30.08 12.80 3.21
CA LYS A 453 -30.96 12.12 4.14
C LYS A 453 -32.36 12.45 3.65
N SER A 454 -32.98 11.55 2.89
CA SER A 454 -34.42 11.60 2.67
C SER A 454 -35.03 11.42 4.06
N ASN A 455 -35.67 12.49 4.53
CA ASN A 455 -36.28 12.66 5.84
C ASN A 455 -37.03 11.43 6.35
#